data_AF-A0A838DWI4-F1
#
_entry.id   AF-A0A838DWI4-F1
#
_cell.length_a   1.000
_cell.length_b   1.000
_cell.length_c   1.000
_cell.angle_alpha   90.00
_cell.angle_beta   90.00
_cell.angle_gamma   90.00
#
_symmetry.space_group_name_H-M   'P 1'
#
loop_
_entity.id
_entity.type
_entity.pdbx_description
1 polymer ?
#
loop_
_entity_poly.entity_id
_entity_poly.type
_entity_poly.pdbx_seq_one_letter_code
_entity_poly.pdbx_strand_id
1 'polypeptide(L)'
;MQKQYLRRHSTSTLWGIFLLTWAILISPWLFTACAPFGGLTTGSATPTSAVEPGSNLPSPTPQSLQNLLQTEQVLLMTPHPLRDLYSLARRLKLHTPAPIPHVGRTTPPNEHVGQEDAFWLSNLETRRYTRIHAKLVSVTPHVYMYVQDGQSANLAALQSSANTFETQIYPTDRATYGSEWSPGIDSDVHLTILNAVGLGRGVGGYFSSEDEYPTSVNPYSNEREMFYVSLEGTIPGSADYNSTLAHEFQHMIHWYQHPVDLSWTNEGMSVLAQHINGYSSGGVEQSFLQQPDTQLNDWTDNMTMALAHYGAGYLFMDYFAEHYGGYAILKELLRDPTSPPVNFDHVLARHGYQDRFNDVIEKWY
;
A
#
# COMPACT_ATOMS: atom_id res chain seq x y z
N MET A 1 -64.75 -27.86 22.68
CA MET A 1 -64.92 -28.61 23.94
C MET A 1 -63.92 -28.07 24.96
N GLN A 2 -64.40 -27.34 25.96
CA GLN A 2 -63.65 -26.79 27.09
C GLN A 2 -63.37 -27.84 28.17
N LYS A 3 -62.24 -27.71 28.88
CA LYS A 3 -62.03 -27.88 30.34
C LYS A 3 -60.54 -27.62 30.66
N GLN A 4 -60.21 -26.60 31.48
CA GLN A 4 -59.87 -26.68 32.93
C GLN A 4 -58.53 -27.39 33.22
N TYR A 5 -57.60 -27.02 34.11
CA TYR A 5 -57.46 -26.00 35.17
C TYR A 5 -56.05 -26.16 35.83
N LEU A 6 -55.53 -25.11 36.51
CA LEU A 6 -54.68 -25.06 37.75
C LEU A 6 -53.28 -25.74 37.77
N ARG A 7 -52.18 -24.99 37.96
CA ARG A 7 -51.52 -24.45 39.21
C ARG A 7 -50.68 -25.44 40.06
N ARG A 8 -49.36 -25.15 40.06
CA ARG A 8 -48.38 -24.96 41.17
C ARG A 8 -47.73 -26.15 41.95
N HIS A 9 -46.42 -25.91 42.20
CA HIS A 9 -45.47 -26.41 43.24
C HIS A 9 -44.91 -27.83 43.06
N SER A 10 -43.64 -28.19 43.35
CA SER A 10 -42.38 -27.50 43.74
C SER A 10 -41.23 -28.55 43.76
N THR A 11 -39.98 -28.08 43.95
CA THR A 11 -38.72 -28.82 44.26
C THR A 11 -38.05 -29.48 43.05
N SER A 12 -36.73 -29.41 42.82
CA SER A 12 -35.57 -29.43 43.74
C SER A 12 -34.27 -29.11 42.97
N THR A 13 -33.29 -28.41 43.59
CA THR A 13 -31.80 -28.59 43.54
C THR A 13 -31.06 -28.74 42.18
N LEU A 14 -29.85 -28.25 41.88
CA LEU A 14 -28.68 -27.63 42.55
C LEU A 14 -27.83 -26.99 41.41
N TRP A 15 -27.14 -25.88 41.72
CA TRP A 15 -25.78 -25.47 41.28
C TRP A 15 -25.35 -25.57 39.81
N GLY A 16 -25.01 -24.42 39.24
CA GLY A 16 -24.21 -24.30 38.02
C GLY A 16 -24.05 -22.85 37.59
N ILE A 17 -23.15 -22.11 38.25
CA ILE A 17 -22.70 -20.80 37.78
C ILE A 17 -21.93 -21.02 36.48
N PHE A 18 -22.51 -20.69 35.34
CA PHE A 18 -21.76 -20.52 34.08
C PHE A 18 -21.30 -19.07 34.00
N LEU A 19 -20.01 -18.87 34.24
CA LEU A 19 -19.28 -17.67 33.84
C LEU A 19 -19.32 -17.61 32.30
N LEU A 20 -20.04 -16.63 31.76
CA LEU A 20 -19.90 -16.18 30.38
C LEU A 20 -18.56 -15.44 30.26
N THR A 21 -17.49 -16.18 29.94
CA THR A 21 -16.27 -15.57 29.39
C THR A 21 -16.52 -15.32 27.91
N TRP A 22 -16.72 -14.06 27.55
CA TRP A 22 -16.59 -13.59 26.17
C TRP A 22 -15.15 -13.84 25.73
N ALA A 23 -14.92 -14.88 24.93
CA ALA A 23 -13.72 -15.00 24.14
C ALA A 23 -13.82 -13.98 23.01
N ILE A 24 -13.25 -12.79 23.24
CA ILE A 24 -12.90 -11.87 22.14
C ILE A 24 -11.86 -12.61 21.32
N LEU A 25 -12.28 -13.14 20.16
CA LEU A 25 -11.37 -13.61 19.14
C LEU A 25 -10.60 -12.39 18.63
N ILE A 26 -9.39 -12.21 19.17
CA ILE A 26 -8.40 -11.28 18.65
C ILE A 26 -8.01 -11.84 17.28
N SER A 27 -8.55 -11.23 16.22
CA SER A 27 -8.16 -11.54 14.85
C SER A 27 -6.66 -11.26 14.68
N PRO A 28 -5.87 -12.16 14.10
CA PRO A 28 -4.48 -11.86 13.76
C PRO A 28 -4.47 -10.74 12.72
N TRP A 29 -3.79 -9.64 13.06
CA TRP A 29 -3.60 -8.47 12.21
C TRP A 29 -3.06 -8.87 10.84
N LEU A 30 -3.74 -8.42 9.79
CA LEU A 30 -3.39 -8.63 8.40
C LEU A 30 -2.67 -7.38 7.92
N PHE A 31 -1.49 -7.54 7.33
CA PHE A 31 -0.65 -6.42 6.93
C PHE A 31 -0.68 -6.30 5.41
N THR A 32 -1.07 -5.15 4.85
CA THR A 32 -0.62 -4.81 3.50
C THR A 32 0.89 -4.59 3.59
N ALA A 33 1.65 -5.44 2.89
CA ALA A 33 3.10 -5.42 2.96
C ALA A 33 3.61 -4.83 1.65
N CYS A 34 3.84 -3.52 1.63
CA CYS A 34 4.74 -2.95 0.66
C CYS A 34 6.18 -3.18 1.15
N ALA A 35 6.97 -3.90 0.35
CA ALA A 35 8.39 -4.03 0.57
C ALA A 35 9.08 -2.85 -0.12
N PRO A 36 9.66 -1.88 0.63
CA PRO A 36 10.68 -1.05 0.03
C PRO A 36 11.85 -1.96 -0.31
N PHE A 37 12.39 -1.80 -1.51
CA PHE A 37 13.61 -2.49 -1.91
C PHE A 37 14.79 -1.88 -1.13
N GLY A 38 14.94 -2.29 0.13
CA GLY A 38 16.06 -2.02 1.02
C GLY A 38 16.80 -3.31 1.36
N GLY A 39 18.13 -3.23 1.44
CA GLY A 39 18.98 -4.35 1.84
C GLY A 39 19.02 -4.49 3.36
N LEU A 40 19.08 -5.74 3.82
CA LEU A 40 19.30 -6.11 5.23
C LEU A 40 20.33 -5.19 5.90
N THR A 41 19.87 -4.31 6.80
CA THR A 41 20.73 -3.70 7.81
C THR A 41 20.32 -4.24 9.17
N THR A 42 21.29 -4.86 9.84
CA THR A 42 21.18 -5.33 11.22
C THR A 42 20.87 -4.14 12.12
N GLY A 43 19.86 -4.29 12.98
CA GLY A 43 19.36 -3.24 13.86
C GLY A 43 20.46 -2.45 14.56
N SER A 44 20.37 -1.13 14.46
CA SER A 44 21.25 -0.23 15.20
C SER A 44 20.69 -0.09 16.61
N ALA A 45 21.28 -0.81 17.55
CA ALA A 45 21.22 -0.38 18.95
C ALA A 45 21.80 1.04 19.02
N THR A 46 21.22 1.92 19.83
CA THR A 46 21.86 3.20 20.18
C THR A 46 23.32 2.91 20.53
N PRO A 47 24.31 3.52 19.85
CA PRO A 47 25.70 3.22 20.12
C PRO A 47 26.03 3.74 21.52
N THR A 48 25.96 2.85 22.50
CA THR A 48 26.77 3.04 23.71
C THR A 48 28.20 2.94 23.23
N SER A 49 29.01 3.99 23.43
CA SER A 49 30.43 3.97 23.09
C SER A 49 31.15 2.87 23.89
N ALA A 50 31.08 1.64 23.41
CA ALA A 50 32.02 0.61 23.75
C ALA A 50 33.29 0.96 22.97
N VAL A 51 34.28 1.50 23.67
CA VAL A 51 35.64 1.62 23.14
C VAL A 51 36.11 0.20 22.85
N GLU A 52 35.98 -0.24 21.60
CA GLU A 52 36.53 -1.50 21.15
C GLU A 52 38.06 -1.31 21.09
N PRO A 53 38.86 -1.98 21.95
CA PRO A 53 40.30 -1.79 21.95
C PRO A 53 40.87 -2.50 20.72
N GLY A 54 41.06 -1.77 19.61
CA GLY A 54 41.72 -2.32 18.42
C GLY A 54 41.22 -1.82 17.05
N SER A 55 40.20 -0.97 16.98
CA SER A 55 39.82 -0.35 15.69
C SER A 55 40.89 0.65 15.24
N ASN A 56 41.68 0.28 14.23
CA ASN A 56 42.61 1.16 13.51
C ASN A 56 41.89 2.03 12.44
N LEU A 57 40.56 2.08 12.45
CA LEU A 57 39.84 3.03 11.60
C LEU A 57 39.99 4.43 12.21
N PRO A 58 40.40 5.44 11.42
CA PRO A 58 40.46 6.80 11.91
C PRO A 58 39.07 7.20 12.41
N SER A 59 38.98 7.69 13.65
CA SER A 59 37.75 8.31 14.13
C SER A 59 37.36 9.41 13.13
N PRO A 60 36.08 9.49 12.71
CA PRO A 60 35.65 10.52 11.77
C PRO A 60 36.07 11.87 12.31
N THR A 61 36.85 12.61 11.53
CA THR A 61 37.31 13.94 11.90
C THR A 61 36.06 14.81 12.08
N PRO A 62 35.92 15.57 13.19
CA PRO A 62 34.78 16.46 13.35
C PRO A 62 34.70 17.40 12.14
N GLN A 63 33.67 17.24 11.31
CA GLN A 63 33.44 18.15 10.21
C GLN A 63 32.93 19.48 10.78
N SER A 64 33.42 20.60 10.26
CA SER A 64 32.82 21.89 10.59
C SER A 64 31.38 21.91 10.08
N LEU A 65 30.48 22.65 10.76
CA LEU A 65 29.12 22.87 10.27
C LEU A 65 29.12 23.36 8.82
N GLN A 66 30.10 24.19 8.44
CA GLN A 66 30.27 24.65 7.07
C GLN A 66 30.51 23.51 6.08
N ASN A 67 31.34 22.52 6.43
CA ASN A 67 31.62 21.38 5.56
C ASN A 67 30.41 20.43 5.46
N LEU A 68 29.65 20.29 6.56
CA LEU A 68 28.39 19.53 6.57
C LEU A 68 27.35 20.18 5.66
N LEU A 69 27.12 21.50 5.79
CA LEU A 69 26.22 22.26 4.93
C LEU A 69 26.66 22.24 3.47
N GLN A 70 27.97 22.29 3.19
CA GLN A 70 28.48 22.17 1.83
C GLN A 70 28.26 20.76 1.26
N THR A 71 28.46 19.72 2.06
CA THR A 71 28.22 18.32 1.66
C THR A 71 26.73 18.11 1.37
N GLU A 72 25.87 18.59 2.26
CA GLU A 72 24.41 18.60 2.07
C GLU A 72 24.03 19.34 0.79
N GLN A 73 24.55 20.55 0.56
CA GLN A 73 24.29 21.29 -0.67
C GLN A 73 24.75 20.52 -1.91
N VAL A 74 25.91 19.86 -1.87
CA VAL A 74 26.38 19.04 -2.99
C VAL A 74 25.46 17.85 -3.23
N LEU A 75 25.01 17.16 -2.18
CA LEU A 75 24.06 16.05 -2.30
C LEU A 75 22.71 16.53 -2.86
N LEU A 76 22.18 17.64 -2.35
CA LEU A 76 20.93 18.24 -2.81
C LEU A 76 21.00 18.72 -4.27
N MET A 77 22.17 19.18 -4.72
CA MET A 77 22.37 19.70 -6.08
C MET A 77 22.84 18.63 -7.07
N THR A 78 23.23 17.43 -6.61
CA THR A 78 23.69 16.36 -7.49
C THR A 78 22.50 15.72 -8.18
N PRO A 79 22.40 15.74 -9.52
CA PRO A 79 21.32 15.04 -10.21
C PRO A 79 21.47 13.53 -10.01
N HIS A 80 20.57 12.95 -9.23
CA HIS A 80 20.46 11.50 -9.10
C HIS A 80 19.59 10.98 -10.26
N PRO A 81 20.11 10.15 -11.17
CA PRO A 81 19.30 9.62 -12.25
C PRO A 81 18.19 8.75 -11.66
N LEU A 82 16.95 9.06 -11.99
CA LEU A 82 15.80 8.24 -11.60
C LEU A 82 15.95 6.82 -12.16
N ARG A 83 15.33 5.86 -11.46
CA ARG A 83 15.26 4.47 -11.92
C ARG A 83 14.34 4.39 -13.16
N ASP A 84 14.91 4.61 -14.34
CA ASP A 84 14.23 4.46 -15.64
C ASP A 84 14.45 3.04 -16.20
N LEU A 85 13.46 2.17 -16.01
CA LEU A 85 13.50 0.78 -16.47
C LEU A 85 13.54 0.66 -18.00
N TYR A 86 12.95 1.59 -18.76
CA TYR A 86 13.04 1.58 -20.22
C TYR A 86 14.46 1.89 -20.69
N SER A 87 15.09 2.91 -20.11
CA SER A 87 16.50 3.24 -20.37
C SER A 87 17.43 2.09 -19.99
N LEU A 88 17.22 1.49 -18.82
CA LEU A 88 18.00 0.34 -18.36
C LEU A 88 17.82 -0.87 -19.28
N ALA A 89 16.58 -1.20 -19.68
CA ALA A 89 16.31 -2.30 -20.60
C ALA A 89 16.98 -2.07 -21.97
N ARG A 90 16.86 -0.87 -22.54
CA ARG A 90 17.52 -0.53 -23.82
C ARG A 90 19.04 -0.68 -23.76
N ARG A 91 19.66 -0.17 -22.69
CA ARG A 91 21.13 -0.14 -22.56
C ARG A 91 21.73 -1.50 -22.17
N LEU A 92 21.12 -2.17 -21.19
CA LEU A 92 21.74 -3.30 -20.49
C LEU A 92 21.16 -4.66 -20.89
N LYS A 93 19.90 -4.73 -21.34
CA LYS A 93 19.21 -5.99 -21.67
C LYS A 93 19.08 -6.22 -23.18
N LEU A 94 18.53 -5.25 -23.89
CA LEU A 94 18.19 -5.35 -25.31
C LEU A 94 19.28 -4.83 -26.24
N HIS A 95 20.21 -4.02 -25.71
CA HIS A 95 21.28 -3.36 -26.46
C HIS A 95 20.79 -2.67 -27.75
N THR A 96 19.67 -1.93 -27.64
CA THR A 96 19.01 -1.31 -28.79
C THR A 96 18.87 0.20 -28.64
N PRO A 97 19.14 0.98 -29.71
CA PRO A 97 18.83 2.40 -29.74
C PRO A 97 17.36 2.66 -30.06
N ALA A 98 16.57 1.67 -30.48
CA ALA A 98 15.15 1.86 -30.75
C ALA A 98 14.37 2.14 -29.45
N PRO A 99 13.34 3.01 -29.49
CA PRO A 99 12.43 3.15 -28.36
C PRO A 99 11.64 1.84 -28.17
N ILE A 100 11.38 1.48 -26.92
CA ILE A 100 10.50 0.36 -26.56
C ILE A 100 9.08 0.93 -26.45
N PRO A 101 8.05 0.29 -27.02
CA PRO A 101 6.67 0.68 -26.78
C PRO A 101 6.37 0.73 -25.28
N HIS A 102 5.67 1.76 -24.84
CA HIS A 102 5.29 1.84 -23.42
C HIS A 102 4.12 0.93 -23.08
N VAL A 103 3.41 0.40 -24.09
CA VAL A 103 2.28 -0.52 -23.93
C VAL A 103 2.70 -1.96 -24.26
N GLY A 104 2.15 -2.93 -23.54
CA GLY A 104 2.26 -4.35 -23.86
C GLY A 104 1.30 -4.75 -25.00
N ARG A 105 0.16 -4.08 -25.10
CA ARG A 105 -0.88 -4.32 -26.11
C ARG A 105 -1.47 -3.02 -26.64
N THR A 106 -2.07 -3.07 -27.83
CA THR A 106 -2.71 -1.91 -28.49
C THR A 106 -4.22 -2.09 -28.68
N THR A 107 -4.75 -3.21 -28.18
CA THR A 107 -6.16 -3.56 -28.21
C THR A 107 -6.50 -4.26 -26.90
N PRO A 108 -7.62 -3.90 -26.26
CA PRO A 108 -8.03 -4.49 -25.00
C PRO A 108 -8.18 -6.01 -25.13
N PRO A 109 -7.92 -6.77 -24.06
CA PRO A 109 -8.30 -8.17 -24.00
C PRO A 109 -9.82 -8.34 -24.10
N ASN A 110 -10.26 -9.50 -24.59
CA ASN A 110 -11.68 -9.85 -24.69
C ASN A 110 -12.05 -10.83 -23.58
N GLU A 111 -11.85 -10.38 -22.34
CA GLU A 111 -12.05 -11.19 -21.14
C GLU A 111 -13.52 -11.50 -20.92
N HIS A 112 -13.81 -12.71 -20.43
CA HIS A 112 -15.17 -13.14 -20.12
C HIS A 112 -15.19 -14.09 -18.92
N VAL A 113 -16.25 -13.98 -18.11
CA VAL A 113 -16.41 -14.82 -16.91
C VAL A 113 -16.27 -16.30 -17.28
N GLY A 114 -15.43 -16.99 -16.52
CA GLY A 114 -15.10 -18.39 -16.72
C GLY A 114 -13.78 -18.63 -17.46
N GLN A 115 -13.20 -17.62 -18.10
CA GLN A 115 -11.88 -17.69 -18.70
C GLN A 115 -10.80 -17.95 -17.64
N GLU A 116 -9.78 -18.73 -18.01
CA GLU A 116 -8.61 -19.01 -17.19
C GLU A 116 -7.38 -18.38 -17.86
N ASP A 117 -6.64 -17.59 -17.09
CA ASP A 117 -5.41 -16.94 -17.53
C ASP A 117 -4.24 -17.31 -16.62
N ALA A 118 -3.02 -17.09 -17.11
CA ALA A 118 -1.80 -17.33 -16.35
C ALA A 118 -1.19 -16.01 -15.88
N PHE A 119 -0.86 -15.95 -14.60
CA PHE A 119 -0.27 -14.77 -13.97
C PHE A 119 1.08 -15.09 -13.34
N TRP A 120 2.02 -14.15 -13.41
CA TRP A 120 3.16 -14.11 -12.51
C TRP A 120 2.70 -13.60 -11.14
N LEU A 121 3.12 -14.29 -10.09
CA LEU A 121 2.88 -13.94 -8.69
C LEU A 121 4.22 -13.85 -7.98
N SER A 122 4.49 -12.71 -7.34
CA SER A 122 5.63 -12.56 -6.44
C SER A 122 5.23 -12.92 -5.00
N ASN A 123 6.02 -13.76 -4.36
CA ASN A 123 5.93 -13.97 -2.92
C ASN A 123 6.87 -12.97 -2.23
N LEU A 124 6.32 -12.01 -1.48
CA LEU A 124 7.09 -10.89 -0.92
C LEU A 124 8.02 -11.30 0.23
N GLU A 125 7.74 -12.42 0.89
CA GLU A 125 8.60 -12.97 1.93
C GLU A 125 9.85 -13.63 1.33
N THR A 126 9.67 -14.52 0.36
CA THR A 126 10.76 -15.30 -0.27
C THR A 126 11.41 -14.57 -1.45
N ARG A 127 10.78 -13.50 -1.93
CA ARG A 127 11.17 -12.72 -3.13
C ARG A 127 11.29 -13.58 -4.38
N ARG A 128 10.37 -14.54 -4.55
CA ARG A 128 10.33 -15.46 -5.69
C ARG A 128 9.09 -15.26 -6.52
N TYR A 129 9.28 -15.24 -7.85
CA TYR A 129 8.19 -15.28 -8.81
C TYR A 129 7.77 -16.72 -9.09
N THR A 130 6.47 -16.94 -9.14
CA THR A 130 5.85 -18.20 -9.56
C THR A 130 4.78 -17.90 -10.59
N ARG A 131 4.53 -18.86 -11.50
CA ARG A 131 3.45 -18.73 -12.47
C ARG A 131 2.26 -19.54 -11.98
N ILE A 132 1.11 -18.89 -11.84
CA ILE A 132 -0.15 -19.50 -11.41
C ILE A 132 -1.19 -19.37 -12.51
N HIS A 133 -2.23 -20.20 -12.44
CA HIS A 133 -3.44 -20.03 -13.23
C HIS A 133 -4.55 -19.48 -12.33
N ALA A 134 -5.40 -18.64 -12.89
CA ALA A 134 -6.54 -18.07 -12.20
C ALA A 134 -7.73 -17.91 -13.15
N LYS A 135 -8.92 -18.06 -12.59
CA LYS A 135 -10.18 -17.97 -13.29
C LYS A 135 -10.86 -16.63 -13.06
N LEU A 136 -11.32 -15.98 -14.12
CA LEU A 136 -12.17 -14.79 -14.05
C LEU A 136 -13.55 -15.17 -13.53
N VAL A 137 -13.95 -14.64 -12.38
CA VAL A 137 -15.21 -15.00 -11.72
C VAL A 137 -16.24 -13.87 -11.71
N SER A 138 -15.82 -12.62 -11.87
CA SER A 138 -16.72 -11.47 -11.92
C SER A 138 -16.11 -10.35 -12.76
N VAL A 139 -16.98 -9.63 -13.46
CA VAL A 139 -16.66 -8.45 -14.27
C VAL A 139 -17.62 -7.33 -13.89
N THR A 140 -17.08 -6.15 -13.63
CA THR A 140 -17.81 -4.90 -13.43
C THR A 140 -17.31 -3.86 -14.44
N PRO A 141 -17.82 -2.62 -14.49
CA PRO A 141 -17.38 -1.63 -15.48
C PRO A 141 -15.88 -1.30 -15.50
N HIS A 142 -15.18 -1.46 -14.38
CA HIS A 142 -13.75 -1.15 -14.22
C HIS A 142 -12.95 -2.26 -13.54
N VAL A 143 -13.52 -3.43 -13.23
CA VAL A 143 -12.79 -4.51 -12.53
C VAL A 143 -13.01 -5.88 -13.14
N TYR A 144 -11.90 -6.61 -13.30
CA TYR A 144 -11.87 -8.06 -13.43
C TYR A 144 -11.46 -8.71 -12.11
N MET A 145 -12.31 -9.56 -11.55
CA MET A 145 -12.00 -10.36 -10.36
C MET A 145 -11.53 -11.76 -10.76
N TYR A 146 -10.25 -12.04 -10.57
CA TYR A 146 -9.67 -13.37 -10.78
C TYR A 146 -9.50 -14.10 -9.46
N VAL A 147 -9.65 -15.43 -9.48
CA VAL A 147 -9.39 -16.32 -8.34
C VAL A 147 -8.44 -17.43 -8.79
N GLN A 148 -7.34 -17.59 -8.06
CA GLN A 148 -6.36 -18.64 -8.32
C GLN A 148 -7.00 -20.04 -8.38
N ASP A 149 -6.59 -20.83 -9.36
CA ASP A 149 -7.08 -22.18 -9.57
C ASP A 149 -6.84 -23.07 -8.35
N GLY A 150 -7.81 -23.94 -8.06
CA GLY A 150 -7.79 -24.83 -6.90
C GLY A 150 -8.11 -24.15 -5.57
N GLN A 151 -8.28 -22.82 -5.54
CA GLN A 151 -8.74 -22.11 -4.34
C GLN A 151 -10.27 -21.98 -4.32
N SER A 152 -10.85 -22.18 -3.14
CA SER A 152 -12.28 -21.95 -2.92
C SER A 152 -12.49 -20.54 -2.39
N ALA A 153 -13.26 -19.72 -3.12
CA ALA A 153 -13.67 -18.39 -2.67
C ALA A 153 -15.19 -18.25 -2.77
N ASN A 154 -15.78 -17.46 -1.87
CA ASN A 154 -17.21 -17.15 -1.93
C ASN A 154 -17.47 -16.16 -3.06
N LEU A 155 -17.98 -16.64 -4.20
CA LEU A 155 -18.22 -15.82 -5.40
C LEU A 155 -19.19 -14.66 -5.15
N ALA A 156 -20.21 -14.85 -4.31
CA ALA A 156 -21.14 -13.78 -3.96
C ALA A 156 -20.44 -12.68 -3.14
N ALA A 157 -19.49 -13.06 -2.28
CA ALA A 157 -18.73 -12.11 -1.50
C ALA A 157 -17.69 -11.35 -2.35
N LEU A 158 -17.04 -12.04 -3.31
CA LEU A 158 -16.19 -11.38 -4.31
C LEU A 158 -16.97 -10.38 -5.17
N GLN A 159 -18.16 -10.77 -5.65
CA GLN A 159 -19.04 -9.85 -6.36
C GLN A 159 -19.45 -8.66 -5.49
N SER A 160 -19.71 -8.88 -4.20
CA SER A 160 -20.02 -7.80 -3.26
C SER A 160 -18.85 -6.83 -3.14
N SER A 161 -17.62 -7.31 -2.98
CA SER A 161 -16.43 -6.46 -2.94
C SER A 161 -16.17 -5.74 -4.26
N ALA A 162 -16.38 -6.39 -5.41
CA ALA A 162 -16.29 -5.73 -6.71
C ALA A 162 -17.30 -4.59 -6.84
N ASN A 163 -18.54 -4.80 -6.39
CA ASN A 163 -19.56 -3.75 -6.39
C ASN A 163 -19.20 -2.61 -5.42
N THR A 164 -18.66 -2.92 -4.23
CA THR A 164 -18.16 -1.89 -3.31
C THR A 164 -17.01 -1.10 -3.93
N PHE A 165 -16.10 -1.77 -4.64
CA PHE A 165 -15.03 -1.09 -5.34
C PHE A 165 -15.58 -0.08 -6.36
N GLU A 166 -16.49 -0.53 -7.22
CA GLU A 166 -17.11 0.33 -8.25
C GLU A 166 -17.88 1.53 -7.68
N THR A 167 -18.66 1.29 -6.63
CA THR A 167 -19.64 2.27 -6.16
C THR A 167 -19.11 3.20 -5.08
N GLN A 168 -18.00 2.84 -4.43
CA GLN A 168 -17.44 3.58 -3.31
C GLN A 168 -15.93 3.83 -3.48
N ILE A 169 -15.11 2.78 -3.56
CA ILE A 169 -13.64 2.93 -3.50
C ILE A 169 -13.11 3.67 -4.73
N TYR A 170 -13.46 3.20 -5.92
CA TYR A 170 -13.03 3.77 -7.18
C TYR A 170 -13.36 5.27 -7.29
N PRO A 171 -14.61 5.73 -7.07
CA PRO A 171 -14.89 7.17 -7.11
C PRO A 171 -14.25 7.96 -5.96
N THR A 172 -14.15 7.40 -4.75
CA THR A 172 -13.57 8.10 -3.58
C THR A 172 -12.08 8.36 -3.77
N ASP A 173 -11.33 7.34 -4.18
CA ASP A 173 -9.89 7.45 -4.36
C ASP A 173 -9.55 8.32 -5.57
N ARG A 174 -10.31 8.23 -6.67
CA ARG A 174 -10.12 9.13 -7.82
C ARG A 174 -10.45 10.58 -7.50
N ALA A 175 -11.47 10.82 -6.66
CA ALA A 175 -11.78 12.16 -6.20
C ALA A 175 -10.64 12.75 -5.37
N THR A 176 -10.04 11.95 -4.49
CA THR A 176 -9.03 12.37 -3.51
C THR A 176 -7.60 12.41 -4.05
N TYR A 177 -7.22 11.46 -4.90
CA TYR A 177 -5.81 11.26 -5.28
C TYR A 177 -5.55 11.50 -6.77
N GLY A 178 -6.53 11.29 -7.65
CA GLY A 178 -6.32 11.50 -9.09
C GLY A 178 -6.91 10.43 -9.96
N SER A 179 -6.11 9.92 -10.88
CA SER A 179 -6.49 8.75 -11.68
C SER A 179 -5.25 7.91 -11.89
N GLU A 180 -5.48 6.62 -11.97
CA GLU A 180 -4.59 5.58 -12.45
C GLU A 180 -4.28 5.76 -13.94
N TRP A 181 -3.34 4.97 -14.44
CA TRP A 181 -3.09 4.90 -15.86
C TRP A 181 -4.27 4.20 -16.56
N SER A 182 -5.01 4.91 -17.40
CA SER A 182 -6.14 4.35 -18.15
C SER A 182 -6.15 4.91 -19.58
N PRO A 183 -6.25 4.07 -20.64
CA PRO A 183 -6.49 2.62 -20.61
C PRO A 183 -5.19 1.79 -20.49
N GLY A 184 -4.10 2.36 -19.96
CA GLY A 184 -3.03 1.54 -19.45
C GLY A 184 -2.09 0.81 -20.43
N ILE A 185 -1.34 -0.13 -19.87
CA ILE A 185 -0.37 -1.02 -20.50
C ILE A 185 -1.04 -2.00 -21.49
N ASP A 186 -2.28 -2.38 -21.24
CA ASP A 186 -3.01 -3.39 -22.03
C ASP A 186 -4.12 -2.81 -22.93
N SER A 187 -4.30 -1.49 -22.93
CA SER A 187 -5.37 -0.77 -23.63
C SER A 187 -6.78 -1.11 -23.13
N ASP A 188 -6.93 -1.56 -21.89
CA ASP A 188 -8.20 -1.78 -21.19
C ASP A 188 -8.44 -0.73 -20.08
N VAL A 189 -9.71 -0.45 -19.79
CA VAL A 189 -10.10 0.37 -18.64
C VAL A 189 -10.31 -0.46 -17.37
N HIS A 190 -10.33 -1.78 -17.49
CA HIS A 190 -10.56 -2.68 -16.37
C HIS A 190 -9.26 -2.95 -15.60
N LEU A 191 -9.29 -2.74 -14.29
CA LEU A 191 -8.26 -3.15 -13.36
C LEU A 191 -8.42 -4.64 -13.05
N THR A 192 -7.31 -5.36 -12.97
CA THR A 192 -7.31 -6.77 -12.58
C THR A 192 -7.04 -6.91 -11.08
N ILE A 193 -7.97 -7.54 -10.36
CA ILE A 193 -7.82 -7.90 -8.95
C ILE A 193 -7.61 -9.41 -8.86
N LEU A 194 -6.36 -9.80 -8.59
CA LEU A 194 -5.97 -11.21 -8.53
C LEU A 194 -6.04 -11.73 -7.09
N ASN A 195 -7.03 -12.57 -6.82
CA ASN A 195 -7.19 -13.25 -5.53
C ASN A 195 -6.39 -14.54 -5.51
N ALA A 196 -5.33 -14.59 -4.71
CA ALA A 196 -4.38 -15.71 -4.71
C ALA A 196 -3.91 -16.08 -3.30
N VAL A 197 -3.26 -17.23 -3.19
CA VAL A 197 -2.53 -17.67 -1.99
C VAL A 197 -1.03 -17.59 -2.25
N GLY A 198 -0.22 -17.58 -1.18
CA GLY A 198 1.23 -17.58 -1.32
C GLY A 198 1.84 -16.21 -1.67
N LEU A 199 1.16 -15.11 -1.32
CA LEU A 199 1.70 -13.75 -1.44
C LEU A 199 2.86 -13.50 -0.46
N GLY A 200 2.95 -14.29 0.62
CA GLY A 200 3.92 -14.15 1.69
C GLY A 200 3.24 -14.08 3.05
N ARG A 201 3.93 -14.51 4.11
CA ARG A 201 3.33 -14.51 5.45
C ARG A 201 2.93 -13.10 5.88
N GLY A 202 1.66 -12.93 6.23
CA GLY A 202 1.12 -11.68 6.76
C GLY A 202 0.74 -10.66 5.70
N VAL A 203 0.92 -10.95 4.41
CA VAL A 203 0.57 -10.06 3.30
C VAL A 203 -0.94 -10.15 3.01
N GLY A 204 -1.65 -9.04 3.16
CA GLY A 204 -3.07 -8.88 2.84
C GLY A 204 -3.30 -8.58 1.36
N GLY A 205 -2.43 -7.79 0.75
CA GLY A 205 -2.41 -7.45 -0.67
C GLY A 205 -1.15 -6.66 -1.04
N TYR A 206 -0.96 -6.44 -2.34
CA TYR A 206 0.03 -5.50 -2.86
C TYR A 206 -0.30 -5.06 -4.29
N PHE A 207 0.01 -3.81 -4.63
CA PHE A 207 0.19 -3.31 -5.99
C PHE A 207 1.65 -3.53 -6.43
N SER A 208 1.84 -3.88 -7.70
CA SER A 208 3.16 -4.09 -8.28
C SER A 208 3.32 -3.26 -9.55
N SER A 209 4.05 -2.15 -9.45
CA SER A 209 4.41 -1.33 -10.62
C SER A 209 5.16 -2.11 -11.71
N GLU A 210 5.71 -3.29 -11.40
CA GLU A 210 6.38 -4.13 -12.38
C GLU A 210 5.42 -4.66 -13.46
N ASP A 211 4.12 -4.76 -13.16
CA ASP A 211 3.07 -5.19 -14.10
C ASP A 211 2.68 -4.08 -15.11
N GLU A 212 3.09 -2.84 -14.84
CA GLU A 212 2.89 -1.64 -15.67
C GLU A 212 3.96 -1.50 -16.77
N TYR A 213 4.79 -2.52 -16.97
CA TYR A 213 5.83 -2.53 -17.98
C TYR A 213 5.63 -3.65 -18.99
N PRO A 214 5.99 -3.47 -20.26
CA PRO A 214 5.97 -4.57 -21.21
C PRO A 214 7.00 -5.65 -20.82
N THR A 215 6.73 -6.90 -21.18
CA THR A 215 7.59 -8.07 -20.90
C THR A 215 9.00 -7.94 -21.47
N SER A 216 9.16 -7.14 -22.53
CA SER A 216 10.46 -6.75 -23.08
C SER A 216 11.32 -5.96 -22.08
N VAL A 217 10.70 -5.19 -21.18
CA VAL A 217 11.33 -4.48 -20.06
C VAL A 217 11.41 -5.42 -18.85
N ASN A 218 10.28 -5.86 -18.29
CA ASN A 218 10.25 -6.79 -17.17
C ASN A 218 9.66 -8.16 -17.56
N PRO A 219 10.44 -9.25 -17.60
CA PRO A 219 9.94 -10.57 -18.02
C PRO A 219 8.91 -11.21 -17.06
N TYR A 220 8.75 -10.67 -15.84
CA TYR A 220 7.77 -11.10 -14.86
C TYR A 220 6.53 -10.21 -14.80
N SER A 221 6.42 -9.23 -15.69
CA SER A 221 5.21 -8.42 -15.83
C SER A 221 4.03 -9.26 -16.34
N ASN A 222 2.85 -8.99 -15.78
CA ASN A 222 1.57 -9.46 -16.30
C ASN A 222 0.99 -8.56 -17.39
N GLU A 223 1.60 -7.40 -17.65
CA GLU A 223 1.14 -6.39 -18.61
C GLU A 223 -0.34 -6.04 -18.39
N ARG A 224 -0.71 -5.68 -17.15
CA ARG A 224 -2.06 -5.26 -16.73
C ARG A 224 -1.98 -4.25 -15.60
N GLU A 225 -2.89 -3.28 -15.57
CA GLU A 225 -3.16 -2.49 -14.37
C GLU A 225 -3.79 -3.43 -13.32
N MET A 226 -2.99 -3.85 -12.33
CA MET A 226 -3.43 -4.88 -11.40
C MET A 226 -2.88 -4.76 -9.99
N PHE A 227 -3.62 -5.34 -9.05
CA PHE A 227 -3.13 -5.60 -7.70
C PHE A 227 -3.61 -6.96 -7.19
N TYR A 228 -2.87 -7.48 -6.20
CA TYR A 228 -2.98 -8.82 -5.68
C TYR A 228 -3.62 -8.77 -4.31
N VAL A 229 -4.54 -9.69 -4.02
CA VAL A 229 -5.21 -9.78 -2.72
C VAL A 229 -5.12 -11.20 -2.20
N SER A 230 -4.73 -11.33 -0.94
CA SER A 230 -4.50 -12.61 -0.27
C SER A 230 -5.82 -13.26 0.14
N LEU A 231 -6.01 -14.50 -0.31
CA LEU A 231 -7.07 -15.40 0.15
C LEU A 231 -6.75 -16.10 1.49
N GLU A 232 -5.50 -16.00 1.97
CA GLU A 232 -5.08 -16.55 3.27
C GLU A 232 -5.27 -15.54 4.40
N GLY A 233 -5.19 -14.25 4.04
CA GLY A 233 -5.28 -13.15 4.97
C GLY A 233 -6.67 -12.58 5.08
N THR A 234 -7.26 -12.16 3.96
CA THR A 234 -8.51 -11.39 3.97
C THR A 234 -9.69 -12.21 3.46
N ILE A 235 -10.89 -11.93 3.95
CA ILE A 235 -12.11 -12.61 3.53
C ILE A 235 -12.86 -11.70 2.55
N PRO A 236 -13.08 -12.09 1.28
CA PRO A 236 -13.88 -11.31 0.34
C PRO A 236 -15.23 -10.91 0.94
N GLY A 237 -15.70 -9.70 0.63
CA GLY A 237 -16.92 -9.11 1.18
C GLY A 237 -16.80 -8.55 2.60
N SER A 238 -15.65 -8.70 3.27
CA SER A 238 -15.38 -8.08 4.57
C SER A 238 -14.87 -6.65 4.46
N ALA A 239 -14.96 -5.89 5.56
CA ALA A 239 -14.39 -4.56 5.66
C ALA A 239 -12.86 -4.58 5.49
N ASP A 240 -12.16 -5.57 6.05
CA ASP A 240 -10.71 -5.68 5.93
C ASP A 240 -10.26 -5.94 4.48
N TYR A 241 -10.98 -6.80 3.75
CA TYR A 241 -10.72 -7.03 2.33
C TYR A 241 -10.92 -5.74 1.52
N ASN A 242 -12.03 -5.04 1.74
CA ASN A 242 -12.31 -3.79 1.04
C ASN A 242 -11.33 -2.66 1.45
N SER A 243 -10.83 -2.67 2.68
CA SER A 243 -9.74 -1.79 3.14
C SER A 243 -8.47 -2.01 2.32
N THR A 244 -8.08 -3.28 2.10
CA THR A 244 -6.97 -3.63 1.21
C THR A 244 -7.21 -3.11 -0.21
N LEU A 245 -8.41 -3.24 -0.78
CA LEU A 245 -8.68 -2.71 -2.13
C LEU A 245 -8.45 -1.19 -2.24
N ALA A 246 -8.90 -0.41 -1.25
CA ALA A 246 -8.69 1.03 -1.22
C ALA A 246 -7.20 1.39 -1.10
N HIS A 247 -6.48 0.65 -0.25
CA HIS A 247 -5.04 0.83 -0.08
C HIS A 247 -4.26 0.57 -1.37
N GLU A 248 -4.50 -0.57 -2.03
CA GLU A 248 -3.77 -0.93 -3.25
C GLU A 248 -4.15 -0.06 -4.45
N PHE A 249 -5.40 0.40 -4.54
CA PHE A 249 -5.80 1.32 -5.59
C PHE A 249 -5.15 2.70 -5.42
N GLN A 250 -4.98 3.17 -4.18
CA GLN A 250 -4.19 4.38 -3.92
C GLN A 250 -2.77 4.24 -4.47
N HIS A 251 -2.07 3.13 -4.20
CA HIS A 251 -0.72 2.90 -4.71
C HIS A 251 -0.65 2.98 -6.24
N MET A 252 -1.62 2.41 -6.95
CA MET A 252 -1.70 2.46 -8.40
C MET A 252 -1.86 3.90 -8.92
N ILE A 253 -2.79 4.66 -8.33
CA ILE A 253 -2.95 6.10 -8.66
C ILE A 253 -1.66 6.85 -8.37
N HIS A 254 -1.07 6.63 -7.19
CA HIS A 254 0.15 7.29 -6.76
C HIS A 254 1.28 7.03 -7.75
N TRP A 255 1.53 5.77 -8.10
CA TRP A 255 2.60 5.40 -9.02
C TRP A 255 2.47 6.08 -10.38
N TYR A 256 1.25 6.17 -10.93
CA TYR A 256 1.04 6.81 -12.23
C TYR A 256 1.37 8.31 -12.19
N GLN A 257 1.06 8.99 -11.08
CA GLN A 257 1.33 10.41 -10.94
C GLN A 257 2.78 10.69 -10.52
N HIS A 258 3.31 9.89 -9.60
CA HIS A 258 4.58 10.06 -8.90
C HIS A 258 5.28 8.71 -8.64
N PRO A 259 5.92 8.11 -9.66
CA PRO A 259 6.49 6.77 -9.56
C PRO A 259 7.76 6.66 -8.69
N VAL A 260 8.25 7.79 -8.14
CA VAL A 260 9.55 7.90 -7.46
C VAL A 260 9.47 8.58 -6.09
N ASP A 261 8.26 8.87 -5.61
CA ASP A 261 8.06 9.49 -4.30
C ASP A 261 8.49 8.53 -3.17
N LEU A 262 8.87 9.11 -2.03
CA LEU A 262 9.40 8.37 -0.89
C LEU A 262 8.29 7.57 -0.19
N SER A 263 8.66 6.43 0.40
CA SER A 263 7.72 5.48 1.02
C SER A 263 6.77 6.12 2.02
N TRP A 264 7.22 7.05 2.86
CA TRP A 264 6.37 7.67 3.88
C TRP A 264 5.15 8.40 3.29
N THR A 265 5.31 9.05 2.13
CA THR A 265 4.22 9.73 1.44
C THR A 265 3.28 8.72 0.81
N ASN A 266 3.85 7.72 0.14
CA ASN A 266 3.09 6.67 -0.53
C ASN A 266 2.24 5.86 0.45
N GLU A 267 2.88 5.25 1.45
CA GLU A 267 2.19 4.45 2.47
C GLU A 267 1.24 5.29 3.32
N GLY A 268 1.62 6.53 3.66
CA GLY A 268 0.76 7.43 4.42
C GLY A 268 -0.54 7.74 3.69
N MET A 269 -0.49 8.02 2.39
CA MET A 269 -1.68 8.21 1.57
C MET A 269 -2.47 6.91 1.37
N SER A 270 -1.81 5.75 1.22
CA SER A 270 -2.50 4.46 1.10
C SER A 270 -3.26 4.06 2.37
N VAL A 271 -2.70 4.31 3.55
CA VAL A 271 -3.45 4.11 4.81
C VAL A 271 -4.56 5.14 4.94
N LEU A 272 -4.32 6.40 4.55
CA LEU A 272 -5.37 7.42 4.54
C LEU A 272 -6.51 7.04 3.58
N ALA A 273 -6.23 6.38 2.45
CA ALA A 273 -7.26 5.86 1.54
C ALA A 273 -8.20 4.86 2.23
N GLN A 274 -7.69 4.04 3.14
CA GLN A 274 -8.53 3.16 3.97
C GLN A 274 -9.49 4.00 4.83
N HIS A 275 -8.95 5.01 5.53
CA HIS A 275 -9.71 5.86 6.44
C HIS A 275 -10.81 6.66 5.72
N ILE A 276 -10.50 7.33 4.61
CA ILE A 276 -11.49 8.15 3.87
C ILE A 276 -12.60 7.30 3.25
N ASN A 277 -12.32 6.02 2.97
CA ASN A 277 -13.33 5.06 2.55
C ASN A 277 -14.12 4.45 3.73
N GLY A 278 -13.87 4.89 4.96
CA GLY A 278 -14.58 4.44 6.16
C GLY A 278 -14.10 3.09 6.72
N TYR A 279 -12.90 2.66 6.34
CA TYR A 279 -12.28 1.44 6.84
C TYR A 279 -11.28 1.72 7.97
N SER A 280 -10.97 0.68 8.73
CA SER A 280 -9.93 0.71 9.76
C SER A 280 -8.54 0.84 9.12
N SER A 281 -7.68 1.67 9.71
CA SER A 281 -6.25 1.80 9.40
C SER A 281 -5.39 0.67 9.98
N GLY A 282 -6.01 -0.35 10.60
CA GLY A 282 -5.28 -1.52 11.11
C GLY A 282 -4.42 -1.23 12.35
N GLY A 283 -4.70 -0.16 13.10
CA GLY A 283 -4.02 0.13 14.37
C GLY A 283 -2.63 0.75 14.24
N VAL A 284 -2.23 1.17 13.03
CA VAL A 284 -0.93 1.82 12.79
C VAL A 284 -0.81 3.17 13.51
N GLU A 285 -1.92 3.90 13.64
CA GLU A 285 -2.02 5.13 14.42
C GLU A 285 -1.65 4.89 15.88
N GLN A 286 -2.15 3.80 16.47
CA GLN A 286 -1.82 3.43 17.85
C GLN A 286 -0.35 3.03 18.00
N SER A 287 0.23 2.42 16.96
CA SER A 287 1.65 2.04 16.93
C SER A 287 2.55 3.27 16.90
N PHE A 288 2.21 4.28 16.11
CA PHE A 288 2.92 5.57 16.11
C PHE A 288 2.75 6.32 17.45
N LEU A 289 1.54 6.38 18.01
CA LEU A 289 1.30 7.04 19.31
C LEU A 289 2.09 6.41 20.47
N GLN A 290 2.51 5.14 20.34
CA GLN A 290 3.39 4.48 21.31
C GLN A 290 4.89 4.78 21.07
N GLN A 291 5.25 5.27 19.89
CA GLN A 291 6.61 5.60 19.46
C GLN A 291 6.61 6.91 18.64
N PRO A 292 6.21 8.06 19.24
CA PRO A 292 6.01 9.30 18.49
C PRO A 292 7.31 9.89 17.93
N ASP A 293 8.47 9.49 18.46
CA ASP A 293 9.79 9.86 17.94
C ASP A 293 10.15 9.12 16.63
N THR A 294 9.23 8.34 16.05
CA THR A 294 9.43 7.70 14.74
C THR A 294 9.65 8.77 13.68
N GLN A 295 10.79 8.71 13.01
CA GLN A 295 11.15 9.68 11.98
C GLN A 295 10.24 9.53 10.76
N LEU A 296 9.51 10.61 10.42
CA LEU A 296 8.49 10.61 9.37
C LEU A 296 9.05 10.18 8.00
N ASN A 297 10.19 10.72 7.60
CA ASN A 297 10.77 10.53 6.27
C ASN A 297 11.77 9.36 6.18
N ASP A 298 11.73 8.44 7.13
CA ASP A 298 12.55 7.22 7.14
C ASP A 298 11.68 5.97 7.04
N TRP A 299 12.30 4.83 6.74
CA TRP A 299 11.63 3.54 6.69
C TRP A 299 12.51 2.41 7.22
N THR A 300 11.88 1.31 7.62
CA THR A 300 12.56 0.14 8.18
C THR A 300 12.13 -1.15 7.50
N ASP A 301 13.09 -2.05 7.27
CA ASP A 301 12.82 -3.41 6.79
C ASP A 301 12.21 -4.31 7.89
N ASN A 302 12.18 -3.83 9.15
CA ASN A 302 11.58 -4.56 10.25
C ASN A 302 10.06 -4.31 10.29
N MET A 303 9.28 -5.30 9.89
CA MET A 303 7.80 -5.21 9.82
C MET A 303 7.13 -4.71 11.11
N THR A 304 7.65 -5.06 12.30
CA THR A 304 7.07 -4.60 13.56
C THR A 304 7.30 -3.10 13.77
N MET A 305 8.49 -2.61 13.40
CA MET A 305 8.80 -1.18 13.47
C MET A 305 8.13 -0.40 12.33
N ALA A 306 7.89 -1.04 11.18
CA ALA A 306 7.23 -0.42 10.04
C ALA A 306 5.83 0.11 10.40
N LEU A 307 5.10 -0.52 11.33
CA LEU A 307 3.78 -0.06 11.77
C LEU A 307 3.78 1.39 12.30
N ALA A 308 4.83 1.78 13.02
CA ALA A 308 4.95 3.15 13.50
C ALA A 308 5.24 4.13 12.35
N HIS A 309 5.98 3.71 11.30
CA HIS A 309 6.20 4.53 10.11
C HIS A 309 4.92 4.68 9.27
N TYR A 310 4.13 3.60 9.10
CA TYR A 310 2.79 3.69 8.51
C TYR A 310 1.91 4.68 9.29
N GLY A 311 1.90 4.57 10.62
CA GLY A 311 1.13 5.48 11.48
C GLY A 311 1.59 6.92 11.38
N ALA A 312 2.89 7.18 11.35
CA ALA A 312 3.46 8.51 11.17
C ALA A 312 3.03 9.13 9.84
N GLY A 313 3.22 8.40 8.73
CA GLY A 313 2.83 8.85 7.39
C GLY A 313 1.33 9.12 7.28
N TYR A 314 0.51 8.19 7.78
CA TYR A 314 -0.95 8.31 7.80
C TYR A 314 -1.41 9.56 8.56
N LEU A 315 -1.01 9.68 9.83
CA LEU A 315 -1.47 10.77 10.69
C LEU A 315 -0.95 12.13 10.23
N PHE A 316 0.25 12.19 9.64
CA PHE A 316 0.75 13.41 9.04
C PHE A 316 -0.08 13.83 7.81
N MET A 317 -0.40 12.89 6.91
CA MET A 317 -1.21 13.20 5.72
C MET A 317 -2.64 13.62 6.08
N ASP A 318 -3.22 12.95 7.08
CA ASP A 318 -4.53 13.29 7.61
C ASP A 318 -4.52 14.70 8.23
N TYR A 319 -3.56 14.97 9.12
CA TYR A 319 -3.35 16.29 9.71
C TYR A 319 -3.18 17.39 8.65
N PHE A 320 -2.32 17.15 7.65
CA PHE A 320 -2.09 18.09 6.56
C PHE A 320 -3.39 18.38 5.80
N ALA A 321 -4.14 17.34 5.41
CA ALA A 321 -5.40 17.52 4.69
C ALA A 321 -6.42 18.29 5.53
N GLU A 322 -6.61 17.95 6.80
CA GLU A 322 -7.59 18.61 7.67
C GLU A 322 -7.29 20.10 7.90
N HIS A 323 -6.01 20.49 7.94
CA HIS A 323 -5.61 21.86 8.26
C HIS A 323 -5.40 22.75 7.04
N TYR A 324 -5.15 22.19 5.86
CA TYR A 324 -4.69 22.96 4.69
C TYR A 324 -5.60 22.88 3.46
N GLY A 325 -6.89 22.58 3.59
CA GLY A 325 -7.85 22.67 2.47
C GLY A 325 -8.73 21.45 2.26
N GLY A 326 -8.72 20.50 3.20
CA GLY A 326 -9.43 19.23 3.13
C GLY A 326 -8.74 18.23 2.19
N TYR A 327 -9.25 17.00 2.12
CA TYR A 327 -8.65 15.90 1.35
C TYR A 327 -8.44 16.19 -0.15
N ALA A 328 -9.13 17.18 -0.73
CA ALA A 328 -8.90 17.60 -2.11
C ALA A 328 -7.47 18.12 -2.36
N ILE A 329 -6.77 18.61 -1.33
CA ILE A 329 -5.38 19.07 -1.45
C ILE A 329 -4.41 17.94 -1.80
N LEU A 330 -4.72 16.68 -1.43
CA LEU A 330 -3.86 15.52 -1.69
C LEU A 330 -3.73 15.26 -3.19
N LYS A 331 -4.82 15.47 -3.94
CA LYS A 331 -4.81 15.43 -5.42
C LYS A 331 -3.90 16.50 -6.01
N GLU A 332 -3.73 17.63 -5.35
CA GLU A 332 -2.84 18.70 -5.81
C GLU A 332 -1.37 18.43 -5.47
N LEU A 333 -1.10 17.76 -4.35
CA LEU A 333 0.24 17.25 -4.03
C LEU A 333 0.69 16.24 -5.08
N LEU A 334 -0.17 15.27 -5.40
CA LEU A 334 0.10 14.25 -6.42
C LEU A 334 0.07 14.78 -7.85
N ARG A 335 -0.25 16.06 -8.10
CA ARG A 335 -0.19 16.65 -9.45
C ARG A 335 0.94 17.67 -9.59
N ASP A 336 1.61 18.00 -8.50
CA ASP A 336 2.77 18.88 -8.54
C ASP A 336 3.94 18.13 -9.19
N PRO A 337 4.67 18.69 -10.16
CA PRO A 337 5.77 17.97 -10.80
C PRO A 337 7.00 17.74 -9.91
N THR A 338 7.02 18.30 -8.69
CA THR A 338 8.12 18.10 -7.73
C THR A 338 7.79 17.00 -6.72
N SER A 339 8.81 16.31 -6.22
CA SER A 339 8.63 15.28 -5.20
C SER A 339 8.53 15.88 -3.79
N PRO A 340 7.92 15.16 -2.85
CA PRO A 340 7.99 15.46 -1.43
C PRO A 340 9.43 15.64 -0.92
N PRO A 341 9.67 16.59 -0.01
CA PRO A 341 8.68 17.50 0.59
C PRO A 341 8.42 18.78 -0.21
N VAL A 342 9.08 19.00 -1.36
CA VAL A 342 9.02 20.29 -2.09
C VAL A 342 7.62 20.60 -2.61
N ASN A 343 6.87 19.59 -3.04
CA ASN A 343 5.48 19.79 -3.48
C ASN A 343 4.56 20.33 -2.37
N PHE A 344 4.84 20.07 -1.09
CA PHE A 344 4.08 20.66 0.01
C PHE A 344 4.20 22.19 0.01
N ASP A 345 5.42 22.72 -0.12
CA ASP A 345 5.65 24.17 -0.20
C ASP A 345 4.91 24.80 -1.39
N HIS A 346 4.96 24.13 -2.55
CA HIS A 346 4.28 24.62 -3.75
C HIS A 346 2.77 24.66 -3.59
N VAL A 347 2.17 23.58 -3.06
CA VAL A 347 0.72 23.48 -2.88
C VAL A 347 0.25 24.46 -1.80
N LEU A 348 0.94 24.56 -0.66
CA LEU A 348 0.63 25.51 0.40
C LEU A 348 0.63 26.96 -0.13
N ALA A 349 1.67 27.34 -0.87
CA ALA A 349 1.77 28.66 -1.47
C ALA A 349 0.64 28.94 -2.49
N ARG A 350 0.23 27.93 -3.29
CA ARG A 350 -0.90 28.04 -4.23
C ARG A 350 -2.23 28.32 -3.53
N HIS A 351 -2.42 27.81 -2.32
CA HIS A 351 -3.59 28.07 -1.48
C HIS A 351 -3.46 29.32 -0.60
N GLY A 352 -2.35 30.06 -0.71
CA GLY A 352 -2.12 31.32 0.01
C GLY A 352 -1.60 31.15 1.44
N TYR A 353 -1.26 29.94 1.87
CA TYR A 353 -0.61 29.70 3.15
C TYR A 353 0.82 30.25 3.11
N GLN A 354 1.27 30.75 4.26
CA GLN A 354 2.67 31.19 4.45
C GLN A 354 3.55 30.08 5.00
N ASP A 355 2.94 29.01 5.48
CA ASP A 355 3.63 27.83 5.99
C ASP A 355 4.33 27.09 4.86
N ARG A 356 5.49 26.53 5.19
CA ARG A 356 6.25 25.57 4.41
C ARG A 356 6.16 24.20 5.08
N PHE A 357 6.65 23.16 4.41
CA PHE A 357 6.68 21.80 4.92
C PHE A 357 7.24 21.72 6.35
N ASN A 358 8.36 22.40 6.62
CA ASN A 358 8.95 22.41 7.97
C ASN A 358 8.03 23.08 9.01
N ASP A 359 7.32 24.15 8.64
CA ASP A 359 6.35 24.78 9.54
C ASP A 359 5.15 23.86 9.82
N VAL A 360 4.72 23.08 8.83
CA VAL A 360 3.67 22.06 9.01
C VAL A 360 4.14 20.96 9.96
N ILE A 361 5.37 20.47 9.77
CA ILE A 361 5.98 19.45 10.63
C ILE A 361 6.09 19.96 12.07
N GLU A 362 6.57 21.19 12.28
CA GLU A 362 6.68 21.81 13.61
C GLU A 362 5.33 21.98 14.32
N LYS A 363 4.23 22.11 13.59
CA LYS A 363 2.88 22.20 14.17
C LYS A 363 2.24 20.83 14.41
N TRP A 364 2.69 19.81 13.69
CA TRP A 364 2.17 18.46 13.80
C TRP A 364 2.70 17.73 15.02
N TYR A 365 4.00 17.91 15.33
CA TYR A 365 4.62 17.51 16.60
C TYR A 365 4.18 18.40 17.75
#